data_AF-A0A554IWM1-F1
#
_entry.id   AF-A0A554IWM1-F1
#
_cell.length_a   1.000
_cell.length_b   1.000
_cell.length_c   1.000
_cell.angle_alpha   90.00
_cell.angle_beta   90.00
_cell.angle_gamma   90.00
#
_symmetry.space_group_name_H-M   'P 1'
#
loop_
_entity.id
_entity.type
_entity.pdbx_description
1 polymer ?
#
loop_
_entity_poly.entity_id
_entity_poly.type
_entity_poly.pdbx_seq_one_letter_code
_entity_poly.pdbx_strand_id
1 'polypeptide(L)' 'MKRKDIQELRTKPKVELLKELNETKAELRKATFDLEAGKLNNVRTPRALRKKIARLSTFLNQNG' A
#
# COMPACT_ATOMS: atom_id res chain seq x y z
N MET A 1 6.85 10.05 3.94
CA MET A 1 5.69 10.55 3.17
C MET A 1 5.73 12.05 3.30
N LYS A 2 5.59 12.80 2.20
CA LYS A 2 5.44 14.26 2.28
C LYS A 2 3.99 14.54 2.69
N ARG A 3 3.74 15.65 3.39
CA ARG A 3 2.42 15.98 3.99
C ARG A 3 1.25 16.00 2.98
N LYS A 4 1.52 16.16 1.68
CA LYS A 4 0.51 16.19 0.61
C LYS A 4 -0.22 14.87 0.42
N ASP A 5 0.48 13.74 0.50
CA ASP A 5 -0.11 12.40 0.29
C ASP A 5 -1.17 12.07 1.36
N ILE A 6 -1.06 12.65 2.55
CA ILE A 6 -1.98 12.45 3.68
C ILE A 6 -3.31 13.20 3.45
N GLN A 7 -3.24 14.36 2.80
CA GLN A 7 -4.42 15.18 2.52
C GLN A 7 -5.26 14.56 1.41
N GLU A 8 -4.61 14.03 0.36
CA GLU A 8 -5.27 13.34 -0.75
C GLU A 8 -5.95 12.04 -0.31
N LEU A 9 -5.33 11.27 0.60
CA LEU A 9 -5.94 10.06 1.14
C LEU A 9 -7.16 10.34 2.04
N ARG A 10 -7.27 11.55 2.58
CA ARG A 10 -8.41 11.96 3.42
C ARG A 10 -9.60 12.44 2.60
N THR A 11 -9.36 13.01 1.42
CA THR A 11 -10.41 13.46 0.50
C THR A 11 -10.92 12.37 -0.44
N LYS A 12 -10.14 11.30 -0.66
CA LYS A 12 -10.59 10.17 -1.48
C LYS A 12 -11.76 9.40 -0.83
N PRO A 13 -12.76 8.96 -1.63
CA PRO A 13 -13.85 8.15 -1.13
C PRO A 13 -13.36 6.79 -0.62
N LYS A 14 -14.03 6.26 0.41
CA LYS A 14 -13.73 4.93 1.03
C LYS A 14 -13.57 3.81 0.00
N VAL A 15 -14.35 3.86 -1.09
CA VAL A 15 -14.32 2.87 -2.18
C VAL A 15 -12.99 2.88 -2.93
N GLU A 16 -12.44 4.07 -3.22
CA GLU A 16 -11.13 4.20 -3.86
C GLU A 16 -9.99 3.75 -2.94
N LEU A 17 -10.07 4.07 -1.65
CA LEU A 17 -9.09 3.60 -0.65
C LEU A 17 -9.09 2.07 -0.53
N LEU A 18 -10.26 1.43 -0.58
CA LEU A 18 -10.38 -0.03 -0.59
C LEU A 18 -9.80 -0.64 -1.86
N LYS A 19 -10.05 -0.01 -3.02
CA LYS A 19 -9.49 -0.45 -4.30
C LYS A 19 -7.97 -0.36 -4.30
N GLU A 20 -7.42 0.78 -3.86
CA GLU A 20 -5.98 1.01 -3.76
C GLU A 20 -5.33 0.04 -2.74
N LEU A 21 -6.02 -0.28 -1.64
CA LEU A 21 -5.56 -1.28 -0.66
C LEU A 21 -5.46 -2.68 -1.29
N ASN A 22 -6.46 -3.09 -2.07
CA ASN A 22 -6.48 -4.40 -2.73
C ASN A 22 -5.40 -4.51 -3.81
N GLU A 23 -5.22 -3.45 -4.61
CA GLU A 23 -4.15 -3.36 -5.60
C GLU A 23 -2.77 -3.46 -4.93
N THR A 24 -2.55 -2.70 -3.85
CA THR A 24 -1.28 -2.72 -3.12
C THR A 24 -0.99 -4.09 -2.48
N LYS A 25 -2.02 -4.82 -2.03
CA LYS A 25 -1.88 -6.21 -1.55
C LYS A 25 -1.51 -7.18 -2.68
N ALA A 26 -2.07 -7.00 -3.87
CA ALA A 26 -1.71 -7.82 -5.04
C ALA A 26 -0.27 -7.55 -5.49
N GLU A 27 0.15 -6.29 -5.50
CA GLU A 27 1.54 -5.89 -5.75
C GLU A 27 2.50 -6.47 -4.70
N LEU A 28 2.12 -6.44 -3.42
CA LEU A 28 2.92 -7.06 -2.36
C LEU A 28 3.14 -8.54 -2.65
N ARG A 29 2.07 -9.25 -3.05
CA ARG A 29 2.12 -10.69 -3.33
C ARG A 29 3.04 -10.99 -4.51
N LYS A 30 2.94 -10.23 -5.60
CA LYS A 30 3.87 -10.34 -6.74
C LYS A 30 5.31 -10.06 -6.30
N ALA A 31 5.54 -8.97 -5.57
CA ALA A 31 6.87 -8.61 -5.10
C ALA A 31 7.48 -9.66 -4.17
N THR A 32 6.69 -10.31 -3.31
CA THR A 32 7.18 -11.43 -2.49
C THR A 32 7.50 -12.67 -3.34
N PHE A 33 6.65 -13.02 -4.31
CA PHE A 33 6.93 -14.13 -5.22
C PHE A 33 8.20 -13.89 -6.06
N ASP A 34 8.36 -12.67 -6.60
CA ASP A 34 9.54 -12.31 -7.39
C ASP A 34 10.81 -12.24 -6.54
N LEU A 35 10.70 -11.88 -5.26
CA LEU A 35 11.79 -11.90 -4.29
C LEU A 35 12.20 -13.34 -3.94
N GLU A 36 11.24 -14.20 -3.65
CA GLU A 36 11.46 -15.62 -3.36
C GLU A 36 12.05 -16.36 -4.57
N ALA A 37 11.62 -16.00 -5.78
CA ALA A 37 12.16 -16.53 -7.02
C ALA A 37 13.56 -15.97 -7.38
N GLY A 38 14.11 -15.05 -6.58
CA GLY A 38 15.42 -14.44 -6.83
C GLY A 38 15.45 -13.50 -8.04
N LYS A 39 14.31 -13.18 -8.65
CA LYS A 39 14.21 -12.23 -9.78
C LYS A 39 14.29 -10.78 -9.33
N LEU A 40 14.09 -10.50 -8.04
CA LEU A 40 14.00 -9.15 -7.51
C LEU A 40 15.08 -8.88 -6.46
N ASN A 41 16.11 -8.12 -6.85
CA ASN A 41 17.20 -7.70 -5.95
C ASN A 41 16.77 -6.61 -4.94
N ASN A 42 15.61 -6.00 -5.15
CA ASN A 42 15.13 -4.88 -4.34
C ASN A 42 14.26 -5.33 -3.16
N VAL A 43 14.89 -5.83 -2.09
CA VAL A 43 14.23 -6.14 -0.80
C VAL A 43 13.46 -4.95 -0.17
N ARG A 44 13.72 -3.72 -0.62
CA ARG A 44 13.06 -2.51 -0.10
C ARG A 44 11.61 -2.33 -0.58
N THR A 45 11.23 -2.88 -1.74
CA THR A 45 9.88 -2.73 -2.30
C THR A 45 8.78 -3.40 -1.46
N PRO A 46 8.88 -4.69 -1.06
CA PRO A 46 7.85 -5.30 -0.21
C PRO A 46 7.71 -4.60 1.15
N ARG A 47 8.81 -4.06 1.70
CA ARG A 47 8.77 -3.25 2.93
C ARG A 47 8.01 -1.93 2.75
N ALA A 48 8.18 -1.26 1.60
CA ALA A 48 7.45 -0.04 1.28
C ALA A 48 5.95 -0.31 1.07
N LEU A 49 5.61 -1.39 0.35
CA LEU A 49 4.23 -1.82 0.10
C LEU A 49 3.50 -2.17 1.41
N ARG A 50 4.14 -2.91 2.33
CA ARG A 50 3.59 -3.18 3.68
C ARG A 50 3.27 -1.90 4.45
N LYS A 51 4.17 -0.90 4.42
CA LYS A 51 3.93 0.40 5.07
C LYS A 51 2.78 1.17 4.39
N LYS A 52 2.63 1.06 3.08
CA LYS A 52 1.51 1.68 2.34
C LYS A 52 0.18 1.05 2.75
N ILE A 53 0.10 -0.28 2.80
CA ILE A 53 -1.10 -1.02 3.26
C ILE A 53 -1.49 -0.59 4.67
N ALA A 54 -0.54 -0.60 5.62
CA ALA A 54 -0.81 -0.23 7.01
C ALA A 54 -1.42 1.18 7.11
N ARG A 55 -0.88 2.15 6.36
CA ARG A 55 -1.40 3.53 6.34
C ARG A 55 -2.79 3.61 5.74
N LEU A 56 -3.03 2.96 4.59
CA LEU A 56 -4.36 2.91 3.97
C LEU A 56 -5.40 2.31 4.92
N SER A 57 -5.06 1.24 5.64
CA SER A 57 -5.90 0.67 6.69
C SER A 57 -6.16 1.64 7.84
N THR A 58 -5.15 2.39 8.30
CA THR A 58 -5.33 3.42 9.34
C THR A 58 -6.31 4.50 8.90
N PHE A 59 -6.19 5.01 7.66
CA PHE A 59 -7.12 6.03 7.14
C PHE A 59 -8.54 5.49 6.97
N LEU A 60 -8.70 4.25 6.51
CA LEU A 60 -10.02 3.59 6.45
C LEU A 60 -10.67 3.47 7.82
N ASN A 61 -9.88 3.18 8.86
CA ASN A 61 -10.37 3.04 10.24
C ASN A 61 -10.65 4.39 10.92
N GLN A 62 -9.90 5.45 10.59
CA GLN A 62 -10.14 6.80 11.12
C GLN A 62 -11.34 7.51 10.49
N ASN A 63 -11.75 7.10 9.28
CA ASN A 63 -12.92 7.62 8.56
C ASN A 63 -14.18 6.73 8.76
N GLY A 64 -14.14 5.74 9.65
CA GLY A 64 -15.29 4.94 10.09
C GLY A 64 -15.86 5.48 11.37
#